data_AF-A0AAW8KPI0-F1
#
_entry.id   AF-A0AAW8KPI0-F1
#
_cell.length_a   1.000
_cell.length_b   1.000
_cell.length_c   1.000
_cell.angle_alpha   90.00
_cell.angle_beta   90.00
_cell.angle_gamma   90.00
#
_symmetry.space_group_name_H-M   'P 1'
#
loop_
_entity.id
_entity.type
_entity.pdbx_description
1 polymer ?
#
loop_
_entity_poly.entity_id
_entity_poly.type
_entity_poly.pdbx_seq_one_letter_code
_entity_poly.pdbx_strand_id
1 'polypeptide(L)'
;FNLSLIAILIMSLVGIYICGQTAKVIDVHDDGRIVWDEFAGQSITFLPLLYLQQMNWMWVIGGFILFRIFDVWKPWPIRVIDRQVHGGFGIMLDDIIAGVWAALCTLIIIHLS
;
A
#
# COMPACT_ATOMS: atom_id res chain seq x y z
N PHE A 1 -5.99 16.97 0.17
CA PHE A 1 -4.73 16.44 -0.41
C PHE A 1 -3.56 16.51 0.59
N ASN A 2 -3.07 17.69 0.98
CA ASN A 2 -1.90 17.82 1.89
C ASN A 2 -2.08 17.10 3.24
N LEU A 3 -3.23 17.24 3.90
CA LEU A 3 -3.52 16.53 5.14
C LEU A 3 -3.50 15.01 4.97
N SER A 4 -4.01 14.52 3.84
CA SER A 4 -4.04 13.09 3.51
C SER A 4 -2.63 12.53 3.34
N LEU A 5 -1.72 13.28 2.72
CA LEU A 5 -0.30 12.89 2.61
C LEU A 5 0.36 12.79 3.98
N ILE A 6 0.12 13.76 4.85
CA ILE A 6 0.65 13.75 6.23
C ILE A 6 0.07 12.56 7.00
N ALA A 7 -1.23 12.29 6.88
CA ALA A 7 -1.86 11.15 7.52
C ALA A 7 -1.26 9.83 7.03
N ILE A 8 -1.09 9.65 5.72
CA ILE A 8 -0.45 8.45 5.13
C ILE A 8 0.98 8.31 5.64
N LEU A 9 1.77 9.37 5.64
CA LEU A 9 3.15 9.32 6.16
C LEU A 9 3.18 8.88 7.62
N ILE A 10 2.31 9.42 8.47
CA ILE A 10 2.22 9.03 9.88
C ILE A 10 1.77 7.56 10.00
N MET A 11 0.74 7.16 9.25
CA MET A 11 0.26 5.77 9.23
C MET A 11 1.37 4.79 8.80
N SER A 12 2.16 5.15 7.78
CA SER A 12 3.33 4.39 7.32
C SER A 12 4.40 4.27 8.40
N LEU A 13 4.79 5.37 9.04
CA LEU A 13 5.82 5.37 10.08
C LEU A 13 5.40 4.60 11.33
N VAL A 14 4.16 4.79 11.77
CA VAL A 14 3.59 4.06 12.93
C VAL A 14 3.39 2.58 12.58
N GLY A 15 3.01 2.28 11.34
CA GLY A 15 2.82 0.92 10.84
C GLY A 15 4.07 0.06 10.94
N ILE A 16 5.26 0.62 10.68
CA ILE A 16 6.54 -0.11 10.86
C ILE A 16 6.65 -0.69 12.27
N TYR A 17 6.27 0.07 13.29
CA TYR A 17 6.28 -0.41 14.66
C TYR A 17 5.16 -1.42 14.91
N ILE A 18 3.92 -1.12 14.51
CA ILE A 18 2.75 -2.00 14.74
C ILE A 18 2.95 -3.35 14.05
N CYS A 19 3.21 -3.38 12.75
CA CYS A 19 3.43 -4.60 11.98
C CYS A 19 4.65 -5.36 12.52
N GLY A 20 5.72 -4.66 12.92
CA GLY A 20 6.91 -5.28 13.48
C GLY A 20 6.69 -5.91 14.86
N GLN A 21 5.87 -5.33 15.72
CA GLN A 21 5.49 -5.94 16.99
C GLN A 21 4.54 -7.11 16.78
N THR A 22 3.54 -6.96 15.91
CA THR A 22 2.58 -8.02 15.64
C THR A 22 3.24 -9.25 15.01
N ALA A 23 4.16 -9.07 14.06
CA ALA A 23 4.93 -10.18 13.48
C ALA A 23 5.75 -10.94 14.54
N LYS A 24 6.31 -10.24 15.53
CA LYS A 24 7.02 -10.87 16.66
C LYS A 24 6.10 -11.65 17.59
N VAL A 25 4.88 -11.14 17.82
CA VAL A 25 3.90 -11.79 18.71
C VAL A 25 3.33 -13.05 18.06
N ILE A 26 3.10 -13.01 16.75
CA ILE A 26 2.52 -14.13 15.99
C ILE A 26 3.60 -15.16 15.61
N ASP A 27 4.90 -14.82 15.69
CA ASP A 27 6.04 -15.63 15.25
C ASP A 27 5.95 -16.05 13.77
N VAL A 28 5.26 -15.23 12.98
CA VAL A 28 5.08 -15.40 11.53
C VAL A 28 5.42 -14.07 10.87
N HIS A 29 6.25 -14.15 9.83
CA HIS A 29 6.56 -12.99 9.00
C HIS A 29 5.41 -12.78 8.01
N ASP A 30 4.85 -11.57 7.97
CA ASP A 30 3.82 -11.18 6.99
C ASP A 30 2.56 -12.07 7.07
N ASP A 31 1.90 -12.08 8.23
CA ASP A 31 0.64 -12.78 8.44
C ASP A 31 -0.52 -11.88 7.99
N GLY A 32 -1.44 -12.40 7.18
CA GLY A 32 -2.60 -11.65 6.65
C GLY A 32 -3.60 -11.15 7.70
N ARG A 33 -3.35 -11.36 9.00
CA ARG A 33 -4.04 -10.68 10.11
C ARG A 33 -3.50 -9.27 10.37
N ILE A 34 -2.31 -8.96 9.87
CA ILE A 34 -1.77 -7.60 9.85
C ILE A 34 -2.42 -6.91 8.65
N VAL A 35 -3.28 -5.93 8.91
CA VAL A 35 -4.06 -5.21 7.86
C VAL A 35 -3.66 -3.74 7.82
N TRP A 36 -2.74 -3.31 8.68
CA TRP A 36 -2.37 -1.90 8.83
C TRP A 36 -1.52 -1.39 7.66
N ASP A 37 -0.58 -2.23 7.25
CA ASP A 37 0.18 -2.18 6.00
C ASP A 37 -0.74 -2.11 4.78
N GLU A 38 -1.69 -3.04 4.64
CA GLU A 38 -2.64 -3.06 3.52
C GLU A 38 -3.45 -1.76 3.46
N PHE A 39 -3.91 -1.29 4.62
CA PHE A 39 -4.69 -0.06 4.74
C PHE A 39 -3.88 1.19 4.33
N ALA A 40 -2.60 1.25 4.70
CA ALA A 40 -1.72 2.33 4.28
C ALA A 40 -1.39 2.26 2.79
N GLY A 41 -1.12 1.06 2.25
CA GLY A 41 -0.88 0.83 0.82
C GLY A 41 -2.09 1.23 -0.03
N GLN A 42 -3.28 0.79 0.36
CA GLN A 42 -4.54 1.16 -0.30
C GLN A 42 -4.81 2.67 -0.25
N SER A 43 -4.46 3.33 0.85
CA SER A 43 -4.57 4.79 0.98
C SER A 43 -3.69 5.52 -0.03
N ILE A 44 -2.49 4.99 -0.32
CA ILE A 44 -1.60 5.52 -1.36
C ILE A 44 -2.23 5.35 -2.75
N THR A 45 -2.83 4.18 -3.02
CA THR A 45 -3.50 3.90 -4.31
C THR A 45 -4.58 4.93 -4.65
N PHE A 46 -5.26 5.49 -3.66
CA PHE A 46 -6.33 6.47 -3.86
C PHE A 46 -5.86 7.93 -3.94
N LEU A 47 -4.57 8.22 -3.73
CA LEU A 47 -4.05 9.59 -3.83
C LEU A 47 -4.30 10.25 -5.21
N PRO A 48 -4.10 9.57 -6.36
CA PRO A 48 -4.43 10.14 -7.67
C PRO A 48 -5.90 10.50 -7.81
N LEU A 49 -6.80 9.67 -7.27
CA LEU A 49 -8.25 9.92 -7.31
C LEU A 49 -8.62 11.17 -6.51
N LEU A 50 -8.00 11.32 -5.34
CA LEU A 50 -8.19 12.50 -4.50
C LEU A 50 -7.63 13.77 -5.16
N TYR A 51 -6.46 13.67 -5.79
CA TYR A 51 -5.80 14.80 -6.45
C TYR A 51 -6.58 15.28 -7.67
N LEU A 52 -7.02 14.36 -8.53
CA LEU A 52 -7.75 14.65 -9.76
C LEU A 52 -9.26 14.85 -9.54
N GLN A 53 -9.74 14.74 -8.29
CA GLN A 53 -11.16 14.81 -7.93
C GLN A 53 -12.03 13.77 -8.67
N GLN A 54 -11.49 12.59 -8.93
CA GLN A 54 -12.13 11.47 -9.63
C GLN A 54 -12.67 10.39 -8.67
N MET A 55 -13.05 10.78 -7.46
CA MET A 55 -13.50 9.84 -6.43
C MET A 55 -14.91 9.34 -6.73
N ASN A 56 -15.01 8.25 -7.49
CA ASN A 56 -16.27 7.55 -7.79
C ASN A 56 -16.13 6.04 -7.55
N TRP A 57 -17.27 5.33 -7.47
CA TRP A 57 -17.29 3.90 -7.18
C TRP A 57 -16.51 3.05 -8.18
N MET A 58 -16.51 3.41 -9.47
CA MET A 58 -15.78 2.67 -10.49
C MET A 58 -14.27 2.72 -10.22
N TRP A 59 -13.73 3.91 -9.95
CA TRP A 59 -12.31 4.10 -9.66
C TRP A 59 -11.90 3.58 -8.28
N VAL A 60 -12.77 3.69 -7.27
CA VAL A 60 -12.49 3.15 -5.93
C VAL A 60 -12.39 1.62 -5.99
N ILE A 61 -13.36 0.95 -6.64
CA ILE A 61 -13.34 -0.51 -6.81
C ILE A 61 -12.16 -0.91 -7.70
N GLY A 62 -11.92 -0.20 -8.81
CA GLY A 62 -10.80 -0.45 -9.70
C GLY A 62 -9.45 -0.33 -9.00
N GLY A 63 -9.25 0.73 -8.22
CA GLY A 63 -8.04 0.94 -7.42
C GLY A 63 -7.86 -0.12 -6.32
N PHE A 64 -8.95 -0.55 -5.68
CA PHE A 64 -8.90 -1.65 -4.70
C PHE A 64 -8.43 -2.97 -5.34
N ILE A 65 -9.02 -3.34 -6.48
CA ILE A 65 -8.63 -4.55 -7.21
C ILE A 65 -7.17 -4.45 -7.66
N LEU A 66 -6.78 -3.30 -8.20
CA LEU A 66 -5.43 -3.08 -8.72
C LEU A 66 -4.38 -3.16 -7.61
N PHE A 67 -4.65 -2.55 -6.45
CA PHE A 67 -3.80 -2.69 -5.27
C PHE A 67 -3.63 -4.17 -4.89
N ARG A 68 -4.73 -4.91 -4.75
CA ARG A 68 -4.69 -6.34 -4.42
C ARG A 68 -3.93 -7.18 -5.42
N ILE A 69 -3.99 -6.84 -6.71
CA ILE A 69 -3.18 -7.52 -7.73
C ILE A 69 -1.68 -7.32 -7.44
N PHE A 70 -1.26 -6.09 -7.12
CA PHE A 70 0.15 -5.80 -6.86
C PHE A 70 0.65 -6.37 -5.53
N ASP A 71 -0.16 -6.28 -4.48
CA ASP A 71 0.08 -6.85 -3.15
C ASP A 71 0.25 -8.38 -3.21
N VAL A 72 -0.65 -9.10 -3.91
CA VAL A 72 -0.55 -10.57 -4.05
C VAL A 72 0.55 -10.99 -5.02
N TRP A 73 0.73 -10.27 -6.13
CA TRP A 73 1.68 -10.68 -7.18
C TRP A 73 3.13 -10.34 -6.84
N LYS A 74 3.37 -9.29 -6.04
CA LYS A 74 4.70 -8.78 -5.64
C LYS A 74 5.69 -8.72 -6.82
N PRO A 75 5.40 -7.98 -7.91
CA PRO A 75 6.32 -7.89 -9.05
C PRO A 75 7.68 -7.30 -8.64
N TRP A 76 8.72 -7.64 -9.40
CA TRP A 76 10.05 -7.03 -9.22
C TRP A 76 9.92 -5.50 -9.30
N PRO A 77 10.47 -4.70 -8.36
CA PRO A 77 11.50 -5.02 -7.35
C PRO A 77 10.99 -5.40 -5.95
N ILE A 78 9.68 -5.44 -5.71
CA ILE A 78 9.06 -5.70 -4.39
C ILE A 78 9.63 -6.98 -3.75
N ARG A 79 9.61 -8.07 -4.52
CA ARG A 79 10.09 -9.39 -4.07
C ARG A 79 11.58 -9.45 -3.70
N VAL A 80 12.40 -8.52 -4.20
CA VAL A 80 13.83 -8.46 -3.86
C VAL A 80 14.02 -7.73 -2.53
N ILE A 81 13.26 -6.66 -2.31
CA ILE A 81 13.29 -5.86 -1.10
C ILE A 81 12.73 -6.67 0.07
N ASP A 82 11.57 -7.31 -0.11
CA ASP A 82 10.95 -8.19 0.89
C ASP A 82 11.91 -9.28 1.39
N ARG A 83 12.70 -9.89 0.49
CA ARG A 83 13.71 -10.90 0.86
C ARG A 83 14.93 -10.36 1.60
N GLN A 84 15.22 -9.07 1.48
CA GLN A 84 16.40 -8.45 2.09
C GLN A 84 16.06 -7.71 3.38
N VAL A 85 14.83 -7.21 3.48
CA VAL A 85 14.37 -6.32 4.54
C VAL A 85 13.35 -7.05 5.41
N HIS A 86 13.75 -7.37 6.63
CA HIS A 86 12.92 -8.17 7.54
C HIS A 86 12.22 -7.31 8.59
N GLY A 87 11.16 -7.87 9.18
CA GLY A 87 10.39 -7.25 10.24
C GLY A 87 9.42 -6.18 9.73
N GLY A 88 8.93 -5.33 10.63
CA GLY A 88 7.85 -4.39 10.32
C GLY A 88 8.17 -3.37 9.23
N PHE A 89 9.45 -3.08 8.99
CA PHE A 89 9.85 -2.20 7.88
C PHE A 89 9.67 -2.89 6.52
N GLY A 90 10.01 -4.17 6.41
CA GLY A 90 9.80 -4.95 5.18
C GLY A 90 8.32 -5.09 4.87
N ILE A 91 7.54 -5.48 5.87
CA ILE A 91 6.08 -5.62 5.79
C ILE A 91 5.43 -4.32 5.29
N MET A 92 5.73 -3.18 5.93
CA MET A 92 5.15 -1.90 5.52
C MET A 92 5.61 -1.46 4.12
N LEU A 93 6.87 -1.71 3.79
CA LEU A 93 7.46 -1.27 2.53
C LEU A 93 6.88 -2.03 1.34
N ASP A 94 6.51 -3.30 1.52
CA ASP A 94 5.85 -4.12 0.51
C ASP A 94 4.54 -3.46 0.02
N ASP A 95 3.61 -3.23 0.94
CA ASP A 95 2.32 -2.61 0.66
C ASP A 95 2.41 -1.16 0.20
N ILE A 96 3.40 -0.41 0.70
CA ILE A 96 3.67 0.95 0.20
C ILE A 96 4.05 0.89 -1.28
N ILE A 97 4.93 -0.03 -1.68
CA ILE A 97 5.36 -0.15 -3.08
C ILE A 97 4.19 -0.64 -3.94
N ALA A 98 3.42 -1.64 -3.48
CA ALA A 98 2.21 -2.09 -4.17
C ALA A 98 1.20 -0.93 -4.35
N GLY A 99 1.01 -0.12 -3.31
CA GLY A 99 0.19 1.08 -3.32
C GLY A 99 0.63 2.11 -4.35
N VAL A 100 1.95 2.35 -4.47
CA VAL A 100 2.54 3.25 -5.47
C VAL A 100 2.33 2.73 -6.89
N TRP A 101 2.54 1.44 -7.15
CA TRP A 101 2.28 0.85 -8.48
C TRP A 101 0.82 0.98 -8.87
N ALA A 102 -0.10 0.67 -7.96
CA ALA A 102 -1.52 0.83 -8.19
C ALA A 102 -1.91 2.29 -8.43
N ALA A 103 -1.32 3.23 -7.68
CA ALA A 103 -1.53 4.67 -7.89
C ALA A 103 -1.05 5.12 -9.29
N LEU A 104 0.14 4.71 -9.71
CA LEU A 104 0.69 5.05 -11.03
C LEU A 104 -0.19 4.50 -12.16
N CYS A 105 -0.58 3.23 -12.07
CA CYS A 105 -1.47 2.63 -13.05
C CYS A 105 -2.84 3.33 -13.07
N THR A 106 -3.44 3.63 -11.91
CA THR A 106 -4.70 4.39 -11.82
C THR A 106 -4.57 5.76 -12.48
N LEU A 107 -3.48 6.48 -12.21
CA LEU A 107 -3.19 7.78 -12.81
C LEU A 107 -3.10 7.70 -14.33
N ILE A 108 -2.39 6.69 -14.86
CA ILE A 108 -2.22 6.47 -16.30
C ILE A 108 -3.56 6.17 -16.96
N ILE A 109 -4.37 5.27 -16.38
CA ILE A 109 -5.67 4.91 -16.97
C ILE A 109 -6.58 6.14 -17.02
N ILE A 110 -6.63 6.95 -15.95
CA ILE A 110 -7.42 8.19 -15.93
C ILE A 110 -6.96 9.20 -16.98
N HIS A 111 -5.66 9.31 -17.23
CA HIS A 111 -5.14 10.23 -18.25
C HIS A 111 -5.42 9.76 -19.68
N LEU A 112 -5.61 8.46 -19.90
CA LEU A 112 -5.88 7.87 -21.20
C LEU A 112 -7.38 7.78 -21.54
N SER A 113 -8.24 7.85 -20.52
CA SER A 113 -9.71 7.87 -20.64
C SER A 113 -10.26 9.27 -20.88
#